data_AF-A0A8S0VJA0-F1
#
_entry.id   AF-A0A8S0VJA0-F1
#
_cell.length_a   1.000
_cell.length_b   1.000
_cell.length_c   1.000
_cell.angle_alpha   90.00
_cell.angle_beta   90.00
_cell.angle_gamma   90.00
#
_symmetry.space_group_name_H-M   'P 1'
#
loop_
_entity.id
_entity.type
_entity.pdbx_description
1 polymer ?
#
loop_
_entity_poly.entity_id
_entity_poly.type
_entity_poly.pdbx_seq_one_letter_code
_entity_poly.pdbx_strand_id
1 'polypeptide(L)'
;MTEFHDHTTYNCDSISFGLVKICLWILVGLIISFNVPKVYEKFSSQKHEIIQEAPCAQQTQLLQQSQSSSRSTGKWRKKMFIVFVLAGVVFSIWLFLYLREDIVLRRKETLGSMCDERARMLQDQFNVSMNHVHALALLVSTFHHGKQPSAIDQVDSYAYLPPNSKHSLNSDASATLVVFERRYAYLENHIVEQIVGSTDKQPLLETPGEVFELRKLLPTSLHYDFNIHIMDFQPGEFLNVKEVHYNQHGLLLLEGQGIYRLRDSWYPVQAGDTIWMAPFVPQWYAALGKTKSRYLLYKDVNRNPL
;
A
#
# COMPACT_ATOMS: atom_id res chain seq x y z
N MET A 1 11.81 4.04 31.00
CA MET A 1 10.52 4.59 31.47
C MET A 1 10.20 5.78 30.59
N THR A 2 9.40 5.55 29.54
CA THR A 2 8.74 6.56 28.72
C THR A 2 7.72 5.79 27.88
N GLU A 3 6.46 5.91 28.28
CA GLU A 3 5.29 5.26 27.65
C GLU A 3 5.03 5.89 26.27
N PHE A 4 4.82 5.03 25.27
CA PHE A 4 4.39 5.42 23.94
C PHE A 4 2.86 5.47 23.93
N HIS A 5 2.30 6.68 23.88
CA HIS A 5 0.86 6.89 23.85
C HIS A 5 0.30 6.52 22.48
N ASP A 6 -0.71 5.65 22.54
CA ASP A 6 -1.47 5.07 21.44
C ASP A 6 -2.33 6.16 20.73
N HIS A 7 -1.88 6.61 19.55
CA HIS A 7 -2.59 7.62 18.74
C HIS A 7 -3.69 7.02 17.86
N THR A 8 -3.85 5.71 17.86
CA THR A 8 -4.78 4.98 16.98
C THR A 8 -6.20 4.88 17.54
N THR A 9 -6.40 5.11 18.83
CA THR A 9 -7.71 4.99 19.51
C THR A 9 -8.59 6.23 19.35
N TYR A 10 -8.02 7.43 19.19
CA TYR A 10 -8.81 8.67 19.14
C TYR A 10 -9.64 8.86 17.86
N ASN A 11 -9.24 8.26 16.74
CA ASN A 11 -9.87 8.52 15.45
C ASN A 11 -11.06 7.58 15.16
N CYS A 12 -11.11 6.40 15.80
CA CYS A 12 -12.25 5.48 15.71
C CYS A 12 -13.44 6.00 16.53
N ASP A 13 -13.15 6.60 17.69
CA ASP A 13 -14.17 7.13 18.59
C ASP A 13 -14.87 8.37 18.02
N SER A 14 -14.18 9.25 17.28
CA SER A 14 -14.80 10.48 16.75
C SER A 14 -15.84 10.20 15.64
N ILE A 15 -15.61 9.19 14.81
CA ILE A 15 -16.51 8.79 13.72
C ILE A 15 -17.74 8.07 14.28
N SER A 16 -17.54 7.21 15.29
CA SER A 16 -18.62 6.57 16.04
C SER A 16 -19.51 7.61 16.73
N PHE A 17 -18.90 8.63 17.36
CA PHE A 17 -19.63 9.70 18.07
C PHE A 17 -20.50 10.56 17.13
N GLY A 18 -20.02 10.81 15.90
CA GLY A 18 -20.77 11.55 14.89
C GLY A 18 -22.01 10.82 14.41
N LEU A 19 -21.90 9.52 14.13
CA LEU A 19 -23.01 8.68 13.67
C LEU A 19 -24.09 8.52 14.76
N VAL A 20 -23.68 8.33 16.02
CA VAL A 20 -24.62 8.22 17.16
C VAL A 20 -25.40 9.52 17.36
N LYS A 21 -24.75 10.69 17.23
CA LYS A 21 -25.43 11.99 17.32
C LYS A 21 -26.43 12.18 16.18
N ILE A 22 -26.09 11.81 14.96
CA ILE A 22 -26.99 11.92 13.81
C ILE A 22 -28.22 11.02 14.02
N CYS A 23 -28.04 9.78 14.45
CA CYS A 23 -29.14 8.87 14.78
C CYS A 23 -30.04 9.41 15.90
N LEU A 24 -29.46 10.05 16.92
CA LEU A 24 -30.21 10.66 18.03
C LEU A 24 -31.08 11.83 17.54
N TRP A 25 -30.57 12.69 16.67
CA TRP A 25 -31.35 13.81 16.10
C TRP A 25 -32.48 13.33 15.20
N ILE A 26 -32.28 12.25 14.44
CA ILE A 26 -33.34 11.63 13.61
C ILE A 26 -34.44 11.03 14.52
N LEU A 27 -34.07 10.35 15.60
CA LEU A 27 -35.02 9.81 16.58
C LEU A 27 -35.82 10.92 17.28
N VAL A 28 -35.17 12.01 17.69
CA VAL A 28 -35.83 13.19 18.26
C VAL A 28 -36.82 13.81 17.27
N GLY A 29 -36.45 13.92 15.99
CA GLY A 29 -37.35 14.39 14.92
C GLY A 29 -38.57 13.47 14.69
N LEU A 30 -38.39 12.15 14.80
CA LEU A 30 -39.48 11.17 14.72
C LEU A 30 -40.41 11.26 15.94
N ILE A 31 -39.86 11.42 17.15
CA ILE A 31 -40.66 11.53 18.38
C ILE A 31 -41.48 12.83 18.39
N ILE A 32 -40.89 13.95 17.98
CA ILE A 32 -41.61 15.24 17.88
C ILE A 32 -42.72 15.14 16.83
N SER A 33 -42.45 14.57 15.65
CA SER A 33 -43.46 14.43 14.60
C SER A 33 -44.61 13.48 14.98
N PHE A 34 -44.37 12.47 15.83
CA PHE A 34 -45.41 11.58 16.36
C PHE A 34 -46.25 12.18 17.50
N ASN A 35 -45.69 13.11 18.30
CA ASN A 35 -46.37 13.66 19.48
C ASN A 35 -47.12 14.97 19.21
N VAL A 36 -46.76 15.73 18.17
CA VAL A 36 -47.46 16.97 17.79
C VAL A 36 -48.97 16.76 17.53
N PRO A 37 -49.44 15.66 16.91
CA PRO A 37 -50.88 15.40 16.77
C PRO A 37 -51.60 15.16 18.10
N LYS A 38 -50.96 14.43 19.04
CA LYS A 38 -51.56 14.07 20.35
C LYS A 38 -51.68 15.25 21.30
N VAL A 39 -50.75 16.19 21.26
CA VAL A 39 -50.79 17.40 22.10
C VAL A 39 -51.93 18.33 21.65
N TYR A 40 -52.24 18.34 20.35
CA TYR A 40 -53.29 19.18 19.79
C TYR A 40 -54.71 18.66 20.08
N GLU A 41 -54.91 17.34 20.08
CA GLU A 41 -56.19 16.73 20.50
C GLU A 41 -56.51 16.99 21.98
N LYS A 42 -55.49 16.96 22.85
CA LYS A 42 -55.67 17.21 24.30
C LYS A 42 -56.08 18.66 24.60
N PHE A 43 -55.57 19.62 23.83
CA PHE A 43 -55.93 21.03 23.96
C PHE A 43 -57.31 21.35 23.35
N SER A 44 -57.74 20.58 22.35
CA SER A 44 -59.08 20.68 21.76
C SER A 44 -60.16 20.15 22.71
N SER A 45 -59.86 19.10 23.48
CA SER A 45 -60.83 18.49 24.41
C SER A 45 -61.11 19.36 25.64
N GLN A 46 -60.15 20.20 26.07
CA GLN A 46 -60.31 21.07 27.24
C GLN A 46 -61.17 22.33 26.95
N LYS A 47 -61.45 22.63 25.68
CA LYS A 47 -62.26 23.78 25.28
C LYS A 47 -63.77 23.47 25.17
N HIS A 48 -64.16 22.19 25.33
CA HIS A 48 -65.55 21.74 25.17
C HIS A 48 -66.31 21.51 26.48
N GLU A 49 -65.71 21.79 27.64
CA GLU A 49 -66.37 21.60 28.94
C GLU A 49 -67.05 22.86 29.49
N ILE A 50 -67.04 23.97 28.74
CA ILE A 50 -67.74 25.21 29.10
C ILE A 50 -68.66 25.57 27.96
N ILE A 51 -69.95 25.22 28.08
CA ILE A 51 -71.15 25.92 27.58
C ILE A 51 -72.32 24.92 27.75
N GLN A 52 -73.18 25.21 28.72
CA GLN A 52 -74.36 24.44 29.10
C GLN A 52 -75.62 25.22 28.68
N GLU A 53 -76.60 24.47 28.15
CA GLU A 53 -78.07 24.70 28.06
C GLU A 53 -78.75 25.60 26.98
N ALA A 54 -79.51 24.90 26.11
CA ALA A 54 -80.89 25.13 25.58
C ALA A 54 -81.24 26.29 24.60
N PRO A 55 -82.34 26.21 23.79
CA PRO A 55 -82.99 25.06 23.17
C PRO A 55 -83.18 25.16 21.62
N CYS A 56 -83.63 24.03 21.07
CA CYS A 56 -83.87 23.67 19.69
C CYS A 56 -84.90 24.54 18.95
N ALA A 57 -84.48 25.24 17.88
CA ALA A 57 -85.28 25.46 16.64
C ALA A 57 -84.57 26.37 15.62
N GLN A 58 -83.30 26.10 15.24
CA GLN A 58 -82.72 26.73 14.03
C GLN A 58 -81.45 26.03 13.50
N GLN A 59 -81.31 24.73 13.74
CA GLN A 59 -80.04 24.02 13.52
C GLN A 59 -79.88 23.40 12.13
N THR A 60 -80.84 23.57 11.22
CA THR A 60 -80.81 22.90 9.91
C THR A 60 -80.13 23.73 8.80
N GLN A 61 -79.92 25.04 8.98
CA GLN A 61 -79.31 25.88 7.94
C GLN A 61 -77.80 26.16 8.12
N LEU A 62 -77.24 26.03 9.33
CA LEU A 62 -75.79 26.22 9.55
C LEU A 62 -74.95 24.96 9.28
N LEU A 63 -75.57 23.78 9.16
CA LEU A 63 -74.89 22.52 8.87
C LEU A 63 -74.50 22.34 7.39
N GLN A 64 -75.08 23.13 6.49
CA GLN A 64 -74.78 23.01 5.05
C GLN A 64 -73.64 23.95 4.60
N GLN A 65 -73.22 24.90 5.44
CA GLN A 65 -72.12 25.82 5.13
C GLN A 65 -70.77 25.38 5.71
N SER A 66 -70.74 24.37 6.60
CA SER A 66 -69.48 23.84 7.18
C SER A 66 -68.82 22.74 6.34
N GLN A 67 -69.48 22.23 5.31
CA GLN A 67 -68.94 21.12 4.48
C GLN A 67 -68.04 21.54 3.32
N SER A 68 -67.82 22.85 3.06
CA SER A 68 -67.03 23.30 1.90
C SER A 68 -65.59 23.77 2.20
N SER A 69 -65.13 23.81 3.47
CA SER A 69 -63.83 24.47 3.78
C SER A 69 -62.69 23.58 4.29
N SER A 70 -62.85 22.27 4.49
CA SER A 70 -61.79 21.46 5.13
C SER A 70 -60.99 20.51 4.21
N ARG A 71 -61.34 20.37 2.91
CA ARG A 71 -60.64 19.43 2.00
C ARG A 71 -59.31 19.93 1.42
N SER A 72 -58.90 21.17 1.69
CA SER A 72 -57.68 21.79 1.12
C SER A 72 -56.46 21.72 2.07
N THR A 73 -56.68 21.75 3.39
CA THR A 73 -55.62 22.00 4.39
C THR A 73 -54.66 20.81 4.60
N GLY A 74 -55.12 19.57 4.38
CA GLY A 74 -54.30 18.37 4.53
C GLY A 74 -53.35 18.09 3.35
N LYS A 75 -53.69 18.53 2.13
CA LYS A 75 -52.88 18.31 0.92
C LYS A 75 -51.61 19.17 0.92
N TRP A 76 -51.73 20.43 1.35
CA TRP A 76 -50.59 21.34 1.50
C TRP A 76 -49.61 20.87 2.57
N ARG A 77 -50.13 20.39 3.72
CA ARG A 77 -49.29 19.81 4.77
C ARG A 77 -48.52 18.57 4.32
N LYS A 78 -49.14 17.65 3.57
CA LYS A 78 -48.44 16.50 2.98
C LYS A 78 -47.36 16.91 1.98
N LYS A 79 -47.63 17.91 1.13
CA LYS A 79 -46.63 18.42 0.18
C LYS A 79 -45.44 19.07 0.89
N MET A 80 -45.68 19.87 1.94
CA MET A 80 -44.61 20.46 2.74
C MET A 80 -43.74 19.41 3.45
N PHE A 81 -44.36 18.34 3.95
CA PHE A 81 -43.62 17.24 4.56
C PHE A 81 -42.73 16.50 3.55
N ILE A 82 -43.24 16.23 2.35
CA ILE A 82 -42.46 15.57 1.28
C ILE A 82 -41.28 16.46 0.85
N VAL A 83 -41.49 17.77 0.70
CA VAL A 83 -40.41 18.72 0.36
C VAL A 83 -39.35 18.77 1.46
N PHE A 84 -39.76 18.78 2.73
CA PHE A 84 -38.82 18.77 3.85
C PHE A 84 -37.98 17.48 3.91
N VAL A 85 -38.60 16.32 3.68
CA VAL A 85 -37.89 15.04 3.64
C VAL A 85 -36.91 15.00 2.47
N LEU A 86 -37.32 15.44 1.27
CA LEU A 86 -36.43 15.50 0.11
C LEU A 86 -35.26 16.47 0.34
N ALA A 87 -35.50 17.64 0.92
CA ALA A 87 -34.45 18.58 1.27
C ALA A 87 -33.47 17.98 2.28
N GLY A 88 -33.96 17.24 3.29
CA GLY A 88 -33.12 16.53 4.26
C GLY A 88 -32.25 15.44 3.61
N VAL A 89 -32.80 14.67 2.67
CA VAL A 89 -32.05 13.65 1.94
C VAL A 89 -30.97 14.29 1.06
N VAL A 90 -31.29 15.35 0.33
CA VAL A 90 -30.32 16.09 -0.50
C VAL A 90 -29.21 16.69 0.35
N PHE A 91 -29.56 17.31 1.48
CA PHE A 91 -28.57 17.86 2.42
C PHE A 91 -27.68 16.77 3.00
N SER A 92 -28.24 15.61 3.36
CA SER A 92 -27.46 14.48 3.87
C SER A 92 -26.51 13.91 2.82
N ILE A 93 -26.94 13.80 1.56
CA ILE A 93 -26.08 13.35 0.46
C ILE A 93 -24.96 14.36 0.22
N TRP A 94 -25.29 15.66 0.17
CA TRP A 94 -24.31 16.72 -0.02
C TRP A 94 -23.26 16.74 1.09
N LEU A 95 -23.69 16.67 2.36
CA LEU A 95 -22.79 16.61 3.51
C LEU A 95 -21.89 15.36 3.48
N PHE A 96 -22.46 14.20 3.11
CA PHE A 96 -21.68 12.96 2.99
C PHE A 96 -20.62 13.04 1.89
N LEU A 97 -20.95 13.63 0.73
CA LEU A 97 -20.00 13.82 -0.36
C LEU A 97 -18.91 14.83 0.02
N TYR A 98 -19.28 15.94 0.68
CA TYR A 98 -18.34 16.95 1.17
C TYR A 98 -17.35 16.37 2.20
N LEU A 99 -17.85 15.62 3.19
CA LEU A 99 -17.00 14.97 4.19
C LEU A 99 -16.13 13.87 3.57
N ARG A 100 -16.62 13.15 2.56
CA ARG A 100 -15.83 12.15 1.84
C ARG A 100 -14.67 12.80 1.09
N GLU A 101 -14.91 13.89 0.37
CA GLU A 101 -13.86 14.67 -0.30
C GLU A 101 -12.79 15.14 0.68
N ASP A 102 -13.19 15.75 1.82
CA ASP A 102 -12.26 16.23 2.85
C ASP A 102 -11.40 15.10 3.46
N ILE A 103 -12.02 13.95 3.73
CA ILE A 103 -11.31 12.78 4.27
C ILE A 103 -10.35 12.20 3.23
N VAL A 104 -10.74 12.13 1.96
CA VAL A 104 -9.88 11.62 0.87
C VAL A 104 -8.72 12.58 0.61
N LEU A 105 -8.97 13.89 0.61
CA LEU A 105 -7.95 14.92 0.45
C LEU A 105 -6.92 14.85 1.59
N ARG A 106 -7.37 14.82 2.86
CA ARG A 106 -6.45 14.71 4.00
C ARG A 106 -5.66 13.41 3.99
N ARG A 107 -6.27 12.27 3.64
CA ARG A 107 -5.52 11.02 3.48
C ARG A 107 -4.46 11.11 2.39
N LYS A 108 -4.75 11.79 1.28
CA LYS A 108 -3.80 11.99 0.19
C LYS A 108 -2.65 12.92 0.61
N GLU A 109 -2.94 14.00 1.33
CA GLU A 109 -1.91 14.90 1.90
C GLU A 109 -1.07 14.20 2.96
N THR A 110 -1.66 13.45 3.89
CA THR A 110 -0.91 12.69 4.92
C THR A 110 -0.04 11.60 4.29
N LEU A 111 -0.52 10.92 3.24
CA LEU A 111 0.28 9.94 2.51
C LEU A 111 1.45 10.64 1.77
N GLY A 112 1.19 11.79 1.14
CA GLY A 112 2.22 12.61 0.51
C GLY A 112 3.27 13.09 1.51
N SER A 113 2.85 13.64 2.66
CA SER A 113 3.75 14.14 3.69
C SER A 113 4.58 13.01 4.32
N MET A 114 3.98 11.84 4.56
CA MET A 114 4.71 10.66 5.04
C MET A 114 5.73 10.15 4.03
N CYS A 115 5.41 10.15 2.73
CA CYS A 115 6.35 9.76 1.69
C CYS A 115 7.54 10.74 1.61
N ASP A 116 7.28 12.04 1.70
CA ASP A 116 8.29 13.09 1.73
C ASP A 116 9.20 12.98 2.96
N GLU A 117 8.61 12.75 4.12
CA GLU A 117 9.32 12.66 5.40
C GLU A 117 10.18 11.39 5.46
N ARG A 118 9.66 10.26 4.95
CA ARG A 118 10.42 9.02 4.79
C ARG A 118 11.52 9.13 3.73
N ALA A 119 11.29 9.85 2.63
CA ALA A 119 12.32 10.11 1.62
C ALA A 119 13.46 10.97 2.18
N ARG A 120 13.15 11.98 3.01
CA ARG A 120 14.16 12.77 3.73
C ARG A 120 14.90 11.94 4.77
N MET A 121 14.22 11.07 5.53
CA MET A 121 14.89 10.16 6.46
C MET A 121 15.86 9.20 5.76
N LEU A 122 15.49 8.68 4.58
CA LEU A 122 16.38 7.84 3.76
C LEU A 122 17.57 8.62 3.19
N GLN A 123 17.35 9.87 2.79
CA GLN A 123 18.40 10.77 2.31
C GLN A 123 19.43 11.08 3.42
N ASP A 124 18.97 11.27 4.66
CA ASP A 124 19.81 11.63 5.81
C ASP A 124 20.55 10.41 6.39
N GLN A 125 19.93 9.22 6.43
CA GLN A 125 20.59 7.99 6.92
C GLN A 125 21.60 7.39 5.95
N PHE A 126 21.42 7.57 4.63
CA PHE A 126 22.24 6.89 3.62
C PHE A 126 23.04 7.81 2.71
N ASN A 127 22.94 9.15 2.87
CA ASN A 127 23.60 10.15 2.03
C ASN A 127 23.31 9.97 0.52
N VAL A 128 22.08 9.57 0.18
CA VAL A 128 21.66 9.20 -1.17
C VAL A 128 20.89 10.36 -1.81
N SER A 129 21.18 10.70 -3.07
CA SER A 129 20.47 11.79 -3.79
C SER A 129 19.00 11.43 -4.09
N MET A 130 18.12 12.45 -4.15
CA MET A 130 16.69 12.29 -4.48
C MET A 130 16.43 11.51 -5.78
N ASN A 131 17.37 11.56 -6.74
CA ASN A 131 17.29 10.80 -7.98
C ASN A 131 17.30 9.29 -7.76
N HIS A 132 18.02 8.79 -6.75
CA HIS A 132 18.02 7.35 -6.43
C HIS A 132 16.74 6.91 -5.73
N VAL A 133 16.14 7.77 -4.89
CA VAL A 133 14.83 7.47 -4.25
C VAL A 133 13.73 7.44 -5.32
N HIS A 134 13.76 8.37 -6.27
CA HIS A 134 12.90 8.34 -7.45
C HIS A 134 13.14 7.09 -8.30
N ALA A 135 14.39 6.69 -8.52
CA ALA A 135 14.72 5.46 -9.24
C ALA A 135 14.17 4.22 -8.52
N LEU A 136 14.29 4.16 -7.18
CA LEU A 136 13.74 3.08 -6.36
C LEU A 136 12.20 3.04 -6.39
N ALA A 137 11.54 4.20 -6.34
CA ALA A 137 10.09 4.29 -6.46
C ALA A 137 9.59 3.90 -7.86
N LEU A 138 10.32 4.29 -8.91
CA LEU A 138 10.06 3.85 -10.28
C LEU A 138 10.26 2.33 -10.41
N LEU A 139 11.30 1.77 -9.81
CA LEU A 139 11.53 0.32 -9.70
C LEU A 139 10.29 -0.34 -9.07
N VAL A 140 9.93 0.02 -7.83
CA VAL A 140 8.79 -0.59 -7.13
C VAL A 140 7.49 -0.46 -7.94
N SER A 141 7.25 0.70 -8.56
CA SER A 141 6.06 0.90 -9.40
C SER A 141 6.09 0.09 -10.69
N THR A 142 7.24 -0.09 -11.34
CA THR A 142 7.34 -0.82 -12.61
C THR A 142 7.37 -2.34 -12.42
N PHE A 143 7.86 -2.81 -11.27
CA PHE A 143 7.94 -4.23 -10.94
C PHE A 143 6.68 -4.79 -10.28
N HIS A 144 5.93 -4.00 -9.49
CA HIS A 144 4.80 -4.52 -8.71
C HIS A 144 3.42 -4.01 -9.09
N HIS A 145 3.29 -2.81 -9.66
CA HIS A 145 1.98 -2.23 -9.88
C HIS A 145 1.40 -2.63 -11.25
N GLY A 146 0.53 -3.65 -11.26
CA GLY A 146 -0.38 -3.92 -12.39
C GLY A 146 0.09 -4.92 -13.45
N LYS A 147 1.16 -5.69 -13.22
CA LYS A 147 1.59 -6.78 -14.12
C LYS A 147 1.43 -8.16 -13.46
N GLN A 148 0.74 -9.06 -14.15
CA GLN A 148 0.53 -10.46 -13.79
C GLN A 148 0.85 -11.33 -15.03
N PRO A 149 1.97 -12.06 -15.08
CA PRO A 149 3.06 -12.12 -14.08
C PRO A 149 3.94 -10.85 -14.08
N SER A 150 4.79 -10.71 -13.06
CA SER A 150 5.79 -9.63 -12.99
C SER A 150 6.74 -9.71 -14.18
N ALA A 151 7.22 -8.57 -14.69
CA ALA A 151 8.11 -8.52 -15.84
C ALA A 151 9.51 -9.12 -15.60
N ILE A 152 9.77 -9.66 -14.40
CA ILE A 152 11.01 -10.33 -14.00
C ILE A 152 11.13 -11.74 -14.63
N ASP A 153 10.03 -12.34 -15.09
CA ASP A 153 9.98 -13.78 -15.37
C ASP A 153 10.41 -14.23 -16.80
N GLN A 154 10.86 -13.35 -17.69
CA GLN A 154 10.93 -13.72 -19.13
C GLN A 154 12.31 -13.64 -19.82
N VAL A 155 13.37 -13.09 -19.22
CA VAL A 155 14.67 -12.97 -19.91
C VAL A 155 15.84 -13.20 -18.95
N ASP A 156 16.45 -14.38 -19.03
CA ASP A 156 17.56 -14.81 -18.15
C ASP A 156 18.94 -14.67 -18.85
N SER A 157 19.03 -13.74 -19.81
CA SER A 157 20.26 -13.43 -20.56
C SER A 157 21.06 -12.34 -19.86
N TYR A 158 22.38 -12.43 -19.95
CA TYR A 158 23.29 -11.45 -19.36
C TYR A 158 24.46 -11.14 -20.30
N ALA A 159 25.06 -9.97 -20.11
CA ALA A 159 26.27 -9.56 -20.79
C ALA A 159 27.24 -8.93 -19.78
N TYR A 160 28.51 -9.28 -19.88
CA TYR A 160 29.63 -8.62 -19.21
C TYR A 160 30.46 -7.87 -20.24
N LEU A 161 30.75 -6.62 -19.92
CA LEU A 161 31.39 -5.67 -20.81
C LEU A 161 32.71 -5.23 -20.16
N PRO A 162 33.87 -5.49 -20.79
CA PRO A 162 35.17 -5.10 -20.26
C PRO A 162 35.28 -3.59 -20.00
N PRO A 163 36.15 -3.15 -19.08
CA PRO A 163 36.39 -1.73 -18.86
C PRO A 163 36.87 -1.08 -20.16
N ASN A 164 36.36 0.12 -20.45
CA ASN A 164 36.65 0.89 -21.67
C ASN A 164 36.21 0.22 -22.99
N SER A 165 35.39 -0.83 -22.95
CA SER A 165 34.77 -1.40 -24.16
C SER A 165 33.66 -0.48 -24.68
N LYS A 166 33.70 -0.14 -25.97
CA LYS A 166 32.61 0.61 -26.62
C LYS A 166 31.48 -0.36 -26.95
N HIS A 167 30.28 -0.07 -26.47
CA HIS A 167 29.09 -0.89 -26.68
C HIS A 167 27.82 -0.03 -26.70
N SER A 168 26.72 -0.59 -27.21
CA SER A 168 25.39 0.02 -27.20
C SER A 168 24.36 -1.07 -26.94
N LEU A 169 23.35 -0.78 -26.12
CA LEU A 169 22.20 -1.64 -25.90
C LEU A 169 20.98 -0.96 -26.50
N ASN A 170 20.35 -1.62 -27.48
CA ASN A 170 19.14 -1.13 -28.14
C ASN A 170 18.02 -2.14 -27.92
N SER A 171 16.80 -1.67 -27.72
CA SER A 171 15.62 -2.52 -27.63
C SER A 171 14.46 -1.86 -28.37
N ASP A 172 13.80 -2.61 -29.24
CA ASP A 172 12.60 -2.18 -29.96
C ASP A 172 11.32 -2.35 -29.12
N ALA A 173 11.47 -2.89 -27.90
CA ALA A 173 10.39 -3.17 -26.96
C ALA A 173 10.74 -2.67 -25.55
N SER A 174 9.79 -2.75 -24.63
CA SER A 174 10.04 -2.47 -23.22
C SER A 174 10.98 -3.53 -22.64
N ALA A 175 12.19 -3.14 -22.27
CA ALA A 175 13.17 -3.98 -21.59
C ALA A 175 13.53 -3.39 -20.23
N THR A 176 13.68 -4.26 -19.22
CA THR A 176 14.18 -3.88 -17.91
C THR A 176 15.46 -4.65 -17.64
N LEU A 177 16.50 -3.96 -17.17
CA LEU A 177 17.83 -4.51 -16.97
C LEU A 177 18.30 -4.26 -15.54
N VAL A 178 19.00 -5.23 -14.97
CA VAL A 178 19.74 -5.07 -13.72
C VAL A 178 21.20 -4.91 -14.11
N VAL A 179 21.78 -3.77 -13.75
CA VAL A 179 23.14 -3.41 -14.15
C VAL A 179 24.03 -3.29 -12.93
N PHE A 180 25.19 -3.96 -12.98
CA PHE A 180 26.26 -3.80 -12.00
C PHE A 180 27.45 -3.15 -12.69
N GLU A 181 27.86 -1.99 -12.18
CA GLU A 181 29.06 -1.29 -12.62
C GLU A 181 30.08 -1.23 -11.50
N ARG A 182 31.34 -1.44 -11.86
CA ARG A 182 32.48 -1.37 -10.95
C ARG A 182 33.68 -0.79 -11.68
N ARG A 183 34.45 0.03 -10.97
CA ARG A 183 35.80 0.39 -11.42
C ARG A 183 36.67 -0.87 -11.38
N TYR A 184 37.02 -1.38 -12.55
CA TYR A 184 37.84 -2.60 -12.68
C TYR A 184 39.19 -2.44 -11.97
N ALA A 185 39.49 -3.38 -11.07
CA ALA A 185 40.78 -3.47 -10.42
C ALA A 185 41.76 -4.20 -11.34
N TYR A 186 42.61 -3.44 -12.04
CA TYR A 186 43.58 -4.01 -12.97
C TYR A 186 44.57 -4.93 -12.27
N LEU A 187 44.88 -6.05 -12.92
CA LEU A 187 45.95 -6.97 -12.56
C LEU A 187 46.86 -7.10 -13.79
N GLU A 188 48.17 -7.01 -13.59
CA GLU A 188 49.14 -7.04 -14.70
C GLU A 188 48.96 -8.30 -15.56
N ASN A 189 49.01 -8.13 -16.89
CA ASN A 189 48.86 -9.20 -17.89
C ASN A 189 47.51 -9.93 -17.87
N HIS A 190 46.47 -9.40 -17.20
CA HIS A 190 45.14 -9.98 -17.18
C HIS A 190 44.15 -9.10 -17.94
N ILE A 191 43.73 -9.58 -19.12
CA ILE A 191 42.70 -8.95 -19.94
C ILE A 191 41.39 -9.71 -19.74
N VAL A 192 40.31 -8.97 -19.51
CA VAL A 192 38.95 -9.52 -19.47
C VAL A 192 38.32 -9.41 -20.85
N GLU A 193 37.55 -10.44 -21.22
CA GLU A 193 36.84 -10.48 -22.50
C GLU A 193 35.37 -10.17 -22.30
N GLN A 194 34.70 -9.77 -23.40
CA GLN A 194 33.26 -9.63 -23.39
C GLN A 194 32.62 -11.01 -23.29
N ILE A 195 31.62 -11.13 -22.42
CA ILE A 195 30.85 -12.36 -22.25
C ILE A 195 29.39 -12.04 -22.52
N VAL A 196 28.72 -12.90 -23.28
CA VAL A 196 27.27 -12.90 -23.42
C VAL A 196 26.80 -14.31 -23.14
N GLY A 197 25.82 -14.45 -22.25
CA GLY A 197 25.38 -15.75 -21.78
C GLY A 197 23.92 -15.74 -21.36
N SER A 198 23.49 -16.90 -20.88
CA SER A 198 22.16 -17.12 -20.33
C SER A 198 22.28 -18.06 -19.13
N THR A 199 21.54 -17.79 -18.06
CA THR A 199 21.67 -18.50 -16.78
C THR A 199 21.34 -19.99 -16.91
N ASP A 200 20.36 -20.35 -17.72
CA ASP A 200 19.95 -21.74 -18.01
C ASP A 200 21.06 -22.58 -18.64
N LYS A 201 22.00 -21.93 -19.32
CA LYS A 201 23.17 -22.57 -19.94
C LYS A 201 24.36 -22.70 -19.00
N GLN A 202 24.31 -22.08 -17.81
CA GLN A 202 25.39 -22.18 -16.83
C GLN A 202 25.27 -23.49 -16.05
N PRO A 203 26.39 -24.21 -15.84
CA PRO A 203 26.37 -25.46 -15.09
C PRO A 203 26.02 -25.19 -13.62
N LEU A 204 25.31 -26.14 -13.02
CA LEU A 204 25.19 -26.22 -11.57
C LEU A 204 26.55 -26.55 -10.97
N LEU A 205 26.94 -25.78 -9.97
CA LEU A 205 28.17 -25.98 -9.22
C LEU A 205 27.86 -26.70 -7.91
N GLU A 206 28.79 -27.56 -7.49
CA GLU A 206 28.72 -28.17 -6.17
C GLU A 206 28.86 -27.12 -5.07
N THR A 207 28.08 -27.29 -4.01
CA THR A 207 28.01 -26.40 -2.85
C THR A 207 28.26 -27.22 -1.57
N PRO A 208 29.53 -27.59 -1.28
CA PRO A 208 29.82 -28.49 -0.17
C PRO A 208 29.31 -27.95 1.17
N GLY A 209 28.46 -28.74 1.85
CA GLY A 209 27.87 -28.37 3.13
C GLY A 209 26.63 -27.50 3.05
N GLU A 210 26.14 -27.19 1.86
CA GLU A 210 24.97 -26.37 1.60
C GLU A 210 23.97 -27.13 0.71
N VAL A 211 22.72 -26.68 0.69
CA VAL A 211 21.63 -27.34 -0.05
C VAL A 211 21.16 -26.57 -1.28
N PHE A 212 21.54 -25.29 -1.39
CA PHE A 212 21.14 -24.44 -2.50
C PHE A 212 21.86 -24.85 -3.80
N GLU A 213 21.18 -24.61 -4.92
CA GLU A 213 21.77 -24.70 -6.24
C GLU A 213 22.51 -23.41 -6.57
N LEU A 214 23.76 -23.52 -7.04
CA LEU A 214 24.59 -22.37 -7.42
C LEU A 214 24.95 -22.39 -8.89
N ARG A 215 24.75 -21.27 -9.57
CA ARG A 215 25.33 -20.98 -10.90
C ARG A 215 26.18 -19.72 -10.83
N LYS A 216 27.31 -19.70 -11.54
CA LYS A 216 28.15 -18.51 -11.71
C LYS A 216 28.03 -18.04 -13.16
N LEU A 217 27.75 -16.75 -13.34
CA LEU A 217 27.56 -16.18 -14.68
C LEU A 217 28.88 -15.82 -15.35
N LEU A 218 29.92 -15.49 -14.57
CA LEU A 218 31.25 -15.17 -15.10
C LEU A 218 32.25 -16.30 -14.82
N PRO A 219 33.31 -16.44 -15.63
CA PRO A 219 34.41 -17.34 -15.35
C PRO A 219 35.05 -17.07 -13.99
N THR A 220 35.60 -18.10 -13.37
CA THR A 220 36.30 -18.01 -12.07
C THR A 220 37.79 -17.65 -12.22
N SER A 221 38.24 -17.34 -13.43
CA SER A 221 39.63 -16.96 -13.69
C SER A 221 39.98 -15.62 -13.05
N LEU A 222 41.27 -15.43 -12.73
CA LEU A 222 41.78 -14.25 -12.02
C LEU A 222 41.56 -12.92 -12.77
N HIS A 223 41.24 -12.99 -14.07
CA HIS A 223 40.90 -11.84 -14.89
C HIS A 223 39.69 -11.08 -14.31
N TYR A 224 38.67 -11.76 -13.81
CA TYR A 224 37.44 -11.12 -13.33
C TYR A 224 37.56 -10.75 -11.84
N ASP A 225 37.33 -9.48 -11.49
CA ASP A 225 37.42 -8.94 -10.12
C ASP A 225 36.08 -8.97 -9.35
N PHE A 226 35.03 -9.48 -9.99
CA PHE A 226 33.78 -9.84 -9.38
C PHE A 226 33.13 -10.99 -10.14
N ASN A 227 32.11 -11.61 -9.55
CA ASN A 227 31.25 -12.57 -10.21
C ASN A 227 29.78 -12.28 -9.86
N ILE A 228 28.89 -12.78 -10.70
CA ILE A 228 27.44 -12.76 -10.46
C ILE A 228 26.99 -14.20 -10.24
N HIS A 229 26.36 -14.45 -9.12
CA HIS A 229 25.84 -15.76 -8.75
C HIS A 229 24.33 -15.76 -8.87
N ILE A 230 23.78 -16.89 -9.32
CA ILE A 230 22.36 -17.21 -9.20
C ILE A 230 22.26 -18.33 -8.18
N MET A 231 21.49 -18.10 -7.13
CA MET A 231 21.27 -19.08 -6.07
C MET A 231 19.79 -19.41 -6.00
N ASP A 232 19.46 -20.69 -6.14
CA ASP A 232 18.10 -21.22 -5.99
C ASP A 232 17.97 -22.02 -4.68
N PHE A 233 16.86 -21.80 -3.97
CA PHE A 233 16.52 -22.49 -2.73
C PHE A 233 15.10 -23.05 -2.84
N GLN A 234 14.91 -24.32 -2.51
CA GLN A 234 13.58 -24.90 -2.36
C GLN A 234 12.91 -24.37 -1.09
N PRO A 235 11.56 -24.36 -1.02
CA PRO A 235 10.86 -23.96 0.19
C PRO A 235 11.32 -24.75 1.42
N GLY A 236 11.73 -24.02 2.47
CA GLY A 236 12.27 -24.60 3.71
C GLY A 236 13.79 -24.75 3.73
N GLU A 237 14.48 -24.58 2.60
CA GLU A 237 15.95 -24.55 2.56
C GLU A 237 16.51 -23.23 3.08
N PHE A 238 17.69 -23.31 3.68
CA PHE A 238 18.39 -22.18 4.26
C PHE A 238 19.90 -22.38 4.20
N LEU A 239 20.64 -21.29 4.39
CA LEU A 239 22.11 -21.34 4.50
C LEU A 239 22.52 -22.02 5.81
N ASN A 240 23.29 -23.11 5.75
CA ASN A 240 23.77 -23.80 6.95
C ASN A 240 24.82 -22.97 7.68
N VAL A 241 25.69 -22.30 6.92
CA VAL A 241 26.70 -21.39 7.46
C VAL A 241 26.14 -19.97 7.59
N LYS A 242 26.33 -19.37 8.77
CA LYS A 242 26.15 -17.92 8.94
C LYS A 242 27.39 -17.22 8.42
N GLU A 243 27.35 -16.81 7.16
CA GLU A 243 28.51 -16.28 6.48
C GLU A 243 28.95 -14.94 7.08
N VAL A 244 30.27 -14.83 7.33
CA VAL A 244 30.96 -13.60 7.69
C VAL A 244 32.26 -13.58 6.90
N HIS A 245 32.35 -12.71 5.91
CA HIS A 245 33.52 -12.62 5.02
C HIS A 245 33.74 -11.17 4.56
N TYR A 246 34.94 -10.89 4.05
CA TYR A 246 35.31 -9.55 3.58
C TYR A 246 34.55 -9.13 2.32
N ASN A 247 34.00 -10.08 1.56
CA ASN A 247 33.28 -9.77 0.33
C ASN A 247 32.03 -8.93 0.62
N GLN A 248 31.75 -8.01 -0.30
CA GLN A 248 30.54 -7.22 -0.35
C GLN A 248 29.55 -7.80 -1.36
N HIS A 249 28.26 -7.54 -1.12
CA HIS A 249 27.20 -8.05 -1.97
C HIS A 249 26.14 -7.02 -2.29
N GLY A 250 25.69 -7.05 -3.54
CA GLY A 250 24.41 -6.51 -3.96
C GLY A 250 23.54 -7.65 -4.45
N LEU A 251 22.33 -7.78 -3.90
CA LEU A 251 21.39 -8.84 -4.21
C LEU A 251 20.09 -8.26 -4.75
N LEU A 252 19.49 -8.95 -5.73
CA LEU A 252 18.10 -8.77 -6.14
C LEU A 252 17.39 -10.12 -6.04
N LEU A 253 16.30 -10.18 -5.26
CA LEU A 253 15.45 -11.36 -5.19
C LEU A 253 14.57 -11.40 -6.45
N LEU A 254 14.80 -12.39 -7.32
CA LEU A 254 14.11 -12.52 -8.61
C LEU A 254 12.78 -13.25 -8.44
N GLU A 255 12.76 -14.33 -7.68
CA GLU A 255 11.59 -15.18 -7.48
C GLU A 255 11.44 -15.58 -6.01
N GLY A 256 10.20 -15.82 -5.59
CA GLY A 256 9.87 -16.35 -4.27
C GLY A 256 9.91 -15.32 -3.15
N GLN A 257 9.99 -15.83 -1.93
CA GLN A 257 10.04 -15.04 -0.70
C GLN A 257 10.75 -15.80 0.41
N GLY A 258 11.14 -15.10 1.46
CA GLY A 258 11.87 -15.70 2.57
C GLY A 258 12.10 -14.76 3.72
N ILE A 259 12.99 -15.17 4.61
CA ILE A 259 13.51 -14.33 5.69
C ILE A 259 15.01 -14.17 5.46
N TYR A 260 15.45 -12.93 5.32
CA TYR A 260 16.86 -12.57 5.28
C TYR A 260 17.28 -12.06 6.65
N ARG A 261 18.35 -12.61 7.21
CA ARG A 261 19.00 -12.08 8.41
C ARG A 261 20.20 -11.25 8.00
N LEU A 262 20.25 -10.01 8.47
CA LEU A 262 21.43 -9.15 8.36
C LEU A 262 21.78 -8.66 9.76
N ARG A 263 22.98 -9.01 10.22
CA ARG A 263 23.44 -8.76 11.59
C ARG A 263 22.51 -9.43 12.62
N ASP A 264 21.76 -8.64 13.39
CA ASP A 264 20.87 -9.09 14.47
C ASP A 264 19.39 -8.95 14.10
N SER A 265 19.11 -8.49 12.89
CA SER A 265 17.77 -8.20 12.40
C SER A 265 17.33 -9.22 11.35
N TRP A 266 16.02 -9.47 11.31
CA TRP A 266 15.37 -10.43 10.43
C TRP A 266 14.34 -9.70 9.59
N TYR A 267 14.46 -9.83 8.28
CA TYR A 267 13.67 -9.10 7.30
C TYR A 267 12.88 -10.10 6.48
N PRO A 268 11.54 -10.07 6.51
CA PRO A 268 10.72 -10.71 5.49
C PRO A 268 11.04 -10.05 4.14
N VAL A 269 11.36 -10.86 3.13
CA VAL A 269 11.72 -10.38 1.79
C VAL A 269 10.94 -11.15 0.73
N GLN A 270 10.67 -10.51 -0.40
CA GLN A 270 9.93 -11.05 -1.54
C GLN A 270 10.57 -10.65 -2.87
N ALA A 271 10.23 -11.35 -3.95
CA ALA A 271 10.67 -11.02 -5.30
C ALA A 271 10.49 -9.52 -5.60
N GLY A 272 11.51 -8.90 -6.18
CA GLY A 272 11.62 -7.45 -6.40
C GLY A 272 12.44 -6.71 -5.33
N ASP A 273 12.63 -7.29 -4.15
CA ASP A 273 13.44 -6.67 -3.09
C ASP A 273 14.94 -6.69 -3.44
N THR A 274 15.63 -5.60 -3.10
CA THR A 274 17.08 -5.47 -3.25
C THR A 274 17.75 -5.37 -1.89
N ILE A 275 18.91 -6.00 -1.75
CA ILE A 275 19.65 -6.04 -0.49
C ILE A 275 21.10 -5.67 -0.76
N TRP A 276 21.61 -4.70 0.01
CA TRP A 276 23.03 -4.41 0.10
C TRP A 276 23.61 -5.02 1.36
N MET A 277 24.72 -5.75 1.22
CA MET A 277 25.45 -6.34 2.34
C MET A 277 26.89 -5.84 2.29
N ALA A 278 27.22 -4.96 3.24
CA ALA A 278 28.58 -4.45 3.40
C ALA A 278 29.54 -5.56 3.87
N PRO A 279 30.86 -5.39 3.67
CA PRO A 279 31.87 -6.32 4.17
C PRO A 279 31.66 -6.70 5.64
N PHE A 280 31.85 -7.99 5.94
CA PHE A 280 31.74 -8.58 7.28
C PHE A 280 30.36 -8.48 7.97
N VAL A 281 29.30 -8.06 7.27
CA VAL A 281 27.94 -8.16 7.81
C VAL A 281 27.56 -9.64 7.92
N PRO A 282 27.20 -10.15 9.12
CA PRO A 282 26.67 -11.50 9.25
C PRO A 282 25.39 -11.63 8.44
N GLN A 283 25.35 -12.61 7.54
CA GLN A 283 24.24 -12.81 6.62
C GLN A 283 23.73 -14.26 6.67
N TRP A 284 22.42 -14.42 6.47
CA TRP A 284 21.77 -15.72 6.39
C TRP A 284 20.42 -15.58 5.68
N TYR A 285 19.98 -16.63 4.99
CA TYR A 285 18.71 -16.65 4.28
C TYR A 285 17.97 -17.97 4.50
N ALA A 286 16.64 -17.91 4.57
CA ALA A 286 15.75 -19.06 4.43
C ALA A 286 14.63 -18.76 3.45
N ALA A 287 14.42 -19.69 2.51
CA ALA A 287 13.33 -19.67 1.57
C ALA A 287 12.03 -20.14 2.23
N LEU A 288 10.95 -19.40 2.01
CA LEU A 288 9.62 -19.71 2.52
C LEU A 288 8.59 -19.70 1.38
N GLY A 289 7.38 -20.16 1.68
CA GLY A 289 6.27 -20.16 0.73
C GLY A 289 6.13 -21.47 -0.03
N LYS A 290 5.51 -21.41 -1.22
CA LYS A 290 5.23 -22.60 -2.05
C LYS A 290 6.13 -22.68 -3.28
N THR A 291 6.65 -21.55 -3.73
CA THR A 291 7.57 -21.46 -4.87
C THR A 291 8.99 -21.41 -4.36
N LYS A 292 9.94 -21.88 -5.17
CA LYS A 292 11.36 -21.70 -4.87
C LYS A 292 11.71 -20.21 -4.73
N SER A 293 12.80 -19.94 -4.03
CA SER A 293 13.44 -18.62 -4.05
C SER A 293 14.60 -18.63 -5.04
N ARG A 294 14.74 -17.55 -5.80
CA ARG A 294 15.88 -17.32 -6.69
C ARG A 294 16.37 -15.90 -6.51
N TYR A 295 17.66 -15.71 -6.26
CA TYR A 295 18.23 -14.38 -6.24
C TYR A 295 19.51 -14.26 -7.08
N LEU A 296 19.70 -13.06 -7.63
CA LEU A 296 20.89 -12.60 -8.32
C LEU A 296 21.81 -11.94 -7.29
N LEU A 297 23.06 -12.34 -7.22
CA LEU A 297 24.02 -11.88 -6.22
C LEU A 297 25.33 -11.42 -6.86
N TYR A 298 25.68 -10.16 -6.67
CA TYR A 298 27.02 -9.65 -6.92
C TYR A 298 27.98 -10.07 -5.80
N LYS A 299 29.20 -10.48 -6.15
CA LYS A 299 30.29 -10.76 -5.21
C LYS A 299 31.63 -10.31 -5.78
N ASP A 300 32.38 -9.50 -5.06
CA ASP A 300 33.77 -9.18 -5.40
C ASP A 300 34.69 -10.39 -5.16
N VAL A 301 35.66 -10.62 -6.06
CA VAL A 301 36.56 -11.79 -6.00
C VAL A 301 37.95 -11.47 -6.54
N ASN A 302 38.88 -12.40 -6.40
CA ASN A 302 40.18 -12.43 -7.09
C ASN A 302 41.08 -11.19 -6.89
N ARG A 303 40.85 -10.40 -5.84
CA ARG A 303 41.69 -9.26 -5.46
C ARG A 303 42.05 -9.35 -3.99
N ASN A 304 43.26 -8.92 -3.65
CA ASN A 304 43.70 -8.84 -2.26
C ASN A 304 42.85 -7.75 -1.55
N PRO A 305 42.27 -8.04 -0.37
CA PRO A 305 41.55 -7.04 0.42
C PRO A 305 42.46 -5.99 1.10
N LEU A 306 43.78 -6.15 1.02
CA LEU A 306 44.80 -5.26 1.60
C LEU A 306 45.49 -4.40 0.53
#